data_AF-A0A947V427-F1
#
_entry.id   AF-A0A947V427-F1
#
_cell.length_a   1.000
_cell.length_b   1.000
_cell.length_c   1.000
_cell.angle_alpha   90.00
_cell.angle_beta   90.00
_cell.angle_gamma   90.00
#
_symmetry.space_group_name_H-M   'P 1'
#
loop_
_entity.id
_entity.type
_entity.pdbx_description
1 polymer ?
#
loop_
_entity_poly.entity_id
_entity_poly.type
_entity_poly.pdbx_seq_one_letter_code
_entity_poly.pdbx_strand_id
1 'polypeptide(L)' 'NQVLAQIELFANAKNYQKKVYVLPKVLDEKVARLHLKKLGVHLTELSKEQAAYIDVPVTGPYKPDHYRY' A
#
# COMPACT_ATOMS: atom_id res chain seq x y z
N ASN A 1 -1.97 -5.85 -9.01
CA ASN A 1 -2.69 -4.55 -9.07
C ASN A 1 -4.01 -4.61 -9.82
N GLN A 2 -4.10 -5.12 -11.06
CA GLN A 2 -5.37 -5.16 -11.83
C GLN A 2 -6.54 -5.88 -11.11
N VAL A 3 -6.31 -7.07 -10.56
CA VAL A 3 -7.38 -7.83 -9.88
C VAL A 3 -7.95 -7.08 -8.67
N LEU A 4 -7.09 -6.40 -7.89
CA LEU A 4 -7.53 -5.59 -6.75
C LEU A 4 -8.37 -4.39 -7.20
N ALA A 5 -7.97 -3.72 -8.28
CA ALA A 5 -8.76 -2.63 -8.85
C ALA A 5 -10.12 -3.10 -9.36
N GLN A 6 -10.21 -4.29 -9.97
CA GLN A 6 -11.47 -4.87 -10.40
C GLN A 6 -12.39 -5.20 -9.23
N ILE A 7 -11.85 -5.81 -8.17
CA ILE A 7 -12.61 -6.10 -6.93
C ILE A 7 -13.12 -4.81 -6.30
N GLU A 8 -12.27 -3.78 -6.20
CA GLU A 8 -12.61 -2.48 -5.61
C GLU A 8 -13.70 -1.77 -6.41
N LEU A 9 -13.57 -1.68 -7.73
CA LEU A 9 -14.59 -1.04 -8.56
C LEU A 9 -15.89 -1.84 -8.56
N PHE A 10 -15.84 -3.18 -8.56
CA PHE A 10 -17.04 -4.01 -8.53
C PHE A 10 -17.81 -3.86 -7.21
N ALA A 11 -17.10 -3.90 -6.08
CA ALA A 11 -17.73 -3.84 -4.75
C ALA A 11 -18.13 -2.40 -4.34
N ASN A 12 -17.35 -1.39 -4.75
CA ASN A 12 -17.46 -0.02 -4.24
C ASN A 12 -17.75 1.02 -5.34
N ALA A 13 -18.22 0.62 -6.53
CA ALA A 13 -18.50 1.51 -7.68
C ALA A 13 -19.19 2.83 -7.30
N LYS A 14 -20.18 2.77 -6.40
CA LYS A 14 -20.97 3.92 -5.92
C LYS A 14 -20.16 5.01 -5.23
N ASN A 15 -18.96 4.70 -4.74
CA ASN A 15 -18.07 5.64 -4.06
C ASN A 15 -17.19 6.44 -5.05
N TYR A 16 -17.22 6.10 -6.34
CA TYR A 16 -16.35 6.68 -7.36
C TYR A 16 -17.14 7.51 -8.38
N GLN A 17 -16.62 8.68 -8.72
CA GLN A 17 -17.14 9.49 -9.82
C GLN A 17 -16.53 9.03 -11.15
N LYS A 18 -17.00 9.58 -12.28
CA LYS A 18 -16.38 9.37 -13.60
C LYS A 18 -15.06 10.16 -13.72
N LYS A 19 -14.03 9.70 -13.00
CA LYS A 19 -12.66 10.27 -12.99
C LYS A 19 -11.64 9.13 -12.96
N VAL A 20 -10.38 9.46 -13.20
CA VAL A 20 -9.27 8.51 -13.08
C VAL A 20 -8.79 8.50 -11.64
N TYR A 21 -8.73 7.31 -11.04
CA TYR A 21 -8.24 7.09 -9.69
C TYR A 21 -7.06 6.14 -9.70
N VAL A 22 -6.18 6.29 -8.70
CA VAL A 22 -5.08 5.37 -8.43
C VAL A 22 -5.40 4.56 -7.18
N LEU A 23 -4.94 3.31 -7.12
CA LEU A 23 -5.13 2.48 -5.92
C LEU A 23 -4.42 3.11 -4.72
N PRO A 24 -5.02 3.05 -3.51
CA PRO A 24 -4.36 3.50 -2.29
C PRO A 24 -3.01 2.82 -2.06
N LYS A 25 -2.01 3.56 -1.56
CA LYS A 25 -0.64 3.06 -1.34
C LYS A 25 -0.57 1.80 -0.47
N VAL A 26 -1.48 1.66 0.49
CA VAL A 26 -1.57 0.47 1.35
C VAL A 26 -1.79 -0.81 0.54
N LEU A 27 -2.59 -0.76 -0.53
CA LEU A 27 -2.81 -1.92 -1.39
C LEU A 27 -1.57 -2.22 -2.25
N ASP A 28 -0.84 -1.19 -2.67
CA ASP A 28 0.39 -1.37 -3.44
C ASP A 28 1.51 -1.98 -2.57
N GLU A 29 1.68 -1.49 -1.34
CA GLU A 29 2.60 -2.07 -0.35
C GLU A 29 2.24 -3.52 0.00
N LYS A 30 0.94 -3.84 0.11
CA LYS A 30 0.47 -5.22 0.32
C LYS A 30 0.86 -6.13 -0.85
N VAL A 31 0.71 -5.65 -2.08
CA VAL A 31 1.11 -6.41 -3.28
C VAL A 31 2.62 -6.62 -3.29
N ALA A 32 3.42 -5.58 -3.02
CA ALA A 32 4.88 -5.72 -2.93
C ALA A 32 5.28 -6.77 -1.88
N ARG A 33 4.71 -6.70 -0.67
CA ARG A 33 5.00 -7.65 0.43
C ARG A 33 4.73 -9.11 0.05
N LEU A 34 3.66 -9.38 -0.71
CA LEU A 34 3.33 -10.74 -1.17
C LEU A 34 4.36 -11.30 -2.15
N HIS A 35 4.97 -10.45 -2.99
CA HIS A 35 5.99 -10.88 -3.95
C HIS A 35 7.35 -11.13 -3.29
N LEU A 36 7.71 -10.33 -2.29
CA LEU A 36 9.02 -10.43 -1.59
C LEU A 36 9.27 -11.79 -0.94
N LYS A 37 8.22 -12.41 -0.38
CA LYS A 37 8.33 -13.74 0.24
C LYS A 37 8.79 -14.81 -0.77
N LYS A 38 8.34 -14.73 -2.02
CA LYS A 38 8.74 -15.67 -3.08
C LYS A 38 10.21 -15.50 -3.49
N LEU A 39 10.76 -14.30 -3.31
CA LEU A 39 12.14 -13.94 -3.61
C LEU A 39 13.11 -14.19 -2.44
N GLY A 40 12.62 -14.70 -1.31
CA GLY A 40 13.45 -14.92 -0.11
C GLY A 40 13.91 -13.63 0.57
N VAL A 41 13.26 -12.50 0.29
CA VAL A 41 13.60 -11.21 0.89
C VAL A 41 13.00 -11.13 2.30
N HIS A 42 13.83 -10.75 3.27
CA HIS A 42 13.41 -10.46 4.64
C HIS A 42 13.28 -8.96 4.84
N LEU A 43 12.07 -8.50 5.16
CA LEU A 43 11.81 -7.10 5.52
C LEU A 43 12.18 -6.87 6.98
N THR A 44 12.88 -5.77 7.26
CA THR A 44 13.07 -5.26 8.61
C THR A 44 11.76 -4.68 9.14
N GLU A 45 11.40 -4.99 10.38
CA GLU A 45 10.26 -4.39 11.07
C GLU A 45 10.73 -3.20 11.90
N LEU A 46 10.05 -2.06 11.75
CA LEU A 46 10.33 -0.88 12.56
C LEU A 46 9.91 -1.12 14.01
N SER A 47 10.74 -0.69 14.96
CA SER A 47 10.30 -0.57 16.34
C SER A 47 9.26 0.55 16.47
N LYS A 48 8.48 0.54 17.56
CA LYS A 48 7.51 1.62 17.84
C LYS A 48 8.18 2.99 17.90
N GLU A 49 9.37 3.06 18.47
CA GLU A 49 10.16 4.29 18.58
C GLU A 49 10.63 4.78 17.20
N GLN A 50 11.14 3.89 16.36
CA GLN A 50 11.57 4.24 15.00
C GLN A 50 10.41 4.72 14.13
N ALA A 51 9.26 4.05 14.22
CA ALA A 51 8.05 4.41 13.50
C ALA A 51 7.53 5.80 13.93
N ALA A 52 7.49 6.06 15.24
CA ALA A 52 7.14 7.37 15.78
C ALA A 52 8.16 8.46 15.39
N TYR A 53 9.45 8.13 15.35
CA TYR A 53 10.51 9.08 14.99
C TYR A 53 10.37 9.62 13.57
N ILE A 54 9.88 8.81 12.63
CA ILE A 54 9.67 9.22 11.22
C ILE A 54 8.19 9.48 10.89
N ASP A 55 7.32 9.51 11.90
CA ASP A 55 5.88 9.75 11.77
C ASP A 55 5.16 8.82 10.78
N VAL A 56 5.42 7.51 10.89
CA VAL A 56 4.70 6.49 10.10
C VAL A 56 4.18 5.36 11.00
N PRO A 57 3.11 4.65 10.61
CA PRO A 57 2.72 3.42 11.30
C PRO A 57 3.76 2.31 11.09
N VAL A 58 3.93 1.43 12.08
CA VAL A 58 4.80 0.23 11.96
C VAL A 58 4.42 -0.64 10.77
N THR A 59 3.14 -0.66 10.41
CA THR A 59 2.56 -1.43 9.29
C THR A 59 2.50 -0.67 7.97
N GLY A 60 2.97 0.58 7.93
CA GLY A 60 2.82 1.47 6.78
C GLY A 60 1.43 2.12 6.71
N PRO A 61 1.17 2.96 5.68
CA PRO A 61 2.05 3.23 4.55
C PRO A 61 3.32 3.98 4.96
N TYR A 62 4.47 3.62 4.38
CA TYR A 62 5.80 4.08 4.82
C TYR A 62 6.30 5.31 4.07
N LYS A 63 5.53 5.83 3.11
CA LYS A 63 5.90 6.94 2.23
C LYS A 63 4.71 7.85 1.95
N PRO A 64 4.92 9.17 1.84
CA PRO A 64 3.86 10.12 1.54
C PRO A 64 3.35 9.96 0.09
N ASP A 65 2.20 10.55 -0.22
CA ASP A 65 1.51 10.32 -1.49
C ASP A 65 2.30 10.80 -2.72
N HIS A 66 2.97 11.95 -2.62
CA HIS A 66 3.78 12.54 -3.69
C HIS A 66 5.12 11.82 -3.93
N TYR A 67 5.44 10.80 -3.13
CA TYR A 67 6.65 10.01 -3.27
C TYR A 67 6.61 9.19 -4.58
N ARG A 68 7.68 9.30 -5.38
CA ARG A 68 7.79 8.77 -6.76
C ARG A 68 8.38 7.36 -6.82
N TYR A 69 8.05 6.50 -5.84
CA TYR A 69 8.72 5.21 -5.54
C TYR A 69 10.06 5.33 -4.80
#